data_AF-A0A7K8XC14-F1
#
_entry.id   AF-A0A7K8XC14-F1
#
_cell.length_a   1.000
_cell.length_b   1.000
_cell.length_c   1.000
_cell.angle_alpha   90.00
_cell.angle_beta   90.00
_cell.angle_gamma   90.00
#
_symmetry.space_group_name_H-M   'P 1'
#
loop_
_entity.id
_entity.type
_entity.pdbx_description
1 polymer ?
#
loop_
_entity_poly.entity_id
_entity_poly.type
_entity_poly.pdbx_seq_one_letter_code
_entity_poly.pdbx_strand_id
1 'polypeptide(L)'
;GFISNMTIQRQFFPNDEDQTGAAKALLRLQDTYNLDTDTLSRGNLPGVKHKSFLTAEDCFELGKIAYTEADYYHTELWMEQALKQLDEGEVSSADKVYILDYLSYAVYQQGDLAKAMMLTKRLLELDPEHQRANGNMKYFEYIMAKEKEANKSGTDIEDQVEKETEVKKKDYLPERRKYEMLCRGEGLKMTPRRQKRLFCRYYDGNRNPRYILGPVKQEDEWDKPRIVRFLDIISDEEIETVKELAKPRLSRATVHDPETGKLTTAHYRVSKSAWLSGYESPVVSRINTRIQDLTGLDVSTAEELQVANYGVGGQYEPHFDFGRKDEPDAFKELGTGNRIATWLFYVSD
;
A
#
# COMPACT_ATOMS: atom_id res chain seq x y z
N GLY A 1 14.86 36.51 -14.33
CA GLY A 1 13.40 36.73 -14.37
C GLY A 1 12.64 35.44 -14.14
N PHE A 2 12.69 34.49 -15.06
CA PHE A 2 11.98 33.20 -14.95
C PHE A 2 12.81 32.10 -14.27
N ILE A 3 14.09 31.95 -14.64
CA ILE A 3 15.00 30.94 -14.09
C ILE A 3 15.26 31.15 -12.59
N SER A 4 15.46 32.40 -12.16
CA SER A 4 15.60 32.77 -10.74
C SER A 4 14.37 32.43 -9.91
N ASN A 5 13.18 32.49 -10.50
CA ASN A 5 11.92 32.10 -9.85
C ASN A 5 11.82 30.56 -9.79
N MET A 6 12.23 29.86 -10.85
CA MET A 6 12.21 28.39 -10.88
C MET A 6 13.17 27.75 -9.87
N THR A 7 14.34 28.35 -9.62
CA THR A 7 15.25 27.89 -8.54
C THR A 7 14.61 28.03 -7.16
N ILE A 8 13.87 29.11 -6.91
CA ILE A 8 13.15 29.33 -5.66
C ILE A 8 11.96 28.36 -5.53
N GLN A 9 11.28 28.01 -6.63
CA GLN A 9 10.17 27.04 -6.58
C GLN A 9 10.66 25.58 -6.51
N ARG A 10 11.83 25.27 -7.05
CA ARG A 10 12.40 23.91 -7.06
C ARG A 10 12.64 23.36 -5.65
N GLN A 11 12.83 24.21 -4.65
CA GLN A 11 12.93 23.77 -3.25
C GLN A 11 11.61 23.18 -2.71
N PHE A 12 10.48 23.42 -3.39
CA PHE A 12 9.16 22.87 -3.05
C PHE A 12 8.73 21.78 -4.02
N PHE A 13 9.56 21.42 -5.00
CA PHE A 13 9.25 20.37 -5.97
C PHE A 13 9.57 19.00 -5.38
N PRO A 14 8.88 17.94 -5.84
CA PRO A 14 9.25 16.58 -5.50
C PRO A 14 10.66 16.27 -5.99
N ASN A 15 11.33 15.37 -5.27
CA ASN A 15 12.64 14.84 -5.61
C ASN A 15 12.57 13.36 -6.04
N ASP A 16 13.72 12.75 -6.28
CA ASP A 16 13.82 11.35 -6.75
C ASP A 16 13.23 10.34 -5.74
N GLU A 17 13.29 10.64 -4.43
CA GLU A 17 12.66 9.81 -3.40
C GLU A 17 11.13 9.90 -3.48
N ASP A 18 10.58 11.09 -3.74
CA ASP A 18 9.13 11.28 -3.92
C ASP A 18 8.64 10.53 -5.17
N GLN A 19 9.38 10.60 -6.28
CA GLN A 19 9.08 9.86 -7.50
C GLN A 19 9.08 8.34 -7.26
N THR A 20 10.13 7.83 -6.60
CA THR A 20 10.23 6.41 -6.25
C THR A 20 9.12 5.99 -5.29
N GLY A 21 8.80 6.83 -4.30
CA GLY A 21 7.70 6.60 -3.37
C GLY A 21 6.34 6.52 -4.04
N ALA A 22 6.07 7.42 -5.00
CA ALA A 22 4.85 7.41 -5.79
C ALA A 22 4.74 6.16 -6.68
N ALA A 23 5.84 5.75 -7.33
CA ALA A 23 5.89 4.52 -8.12
C ALA A 23 5.59 3.29 -7.25
N LYS A 24 6.23 3.16 -6.08
CA LYS A 24 5.96 2.07 -5.13
C LYS A 24 4.51 2.06 -4.66
N ALA A 25 3.91 3.23 -4.44
CA ALA A 25 2.51 3.31 -4.07
C ALA A 25 1.58 2.86 -5.21
N LEU A 26 1.91 3.18 -6.47
CA LEU A 26 1.16 2.71 -7.64
C LEU A 26 1.21 1.19 -7.77
N LEU A 27 2.40 0.58 -7.66
CA LEU A 27 2.58 -0.87 -7.69
C LEU A 27 1.77 -1.55 -6.57
N ARG A 28 1.78 -0.98 -5.37
CA ARG A 28 0.99 -1.53 -4.27
C ARG A 28 -0.51 -1.43 -4.49
N LEU A 29 -1.00 -0.33 -5.08
CA LEU A 29 -2.42 -0.19 -5.45
C LEU A 29 -2.79 -1.17 -6.56
N GLN A 30 -1.87 -1.45 -7.48
CA GLN A 30 -2.04 -2.47 -8.52
C GLN A 30 -2.30 -3.85 -7.90
N ASP A 31 -1.49 -4.27 -6.93
CA ASP A 31 -1.71 -5.52 -6.18
C ASP A 31 -3.00 -5.51 -5.38
N THR A 32 -3.19 -4.46 -4.57
CA THR A 32 -4.31 -4.38 -3.62
C THR A 32 -5.64 -4.51 -4.34
N TYR A 33 -5.78 -3.87 -5.50
CA TYR A 33 -7.02 -3.82 -6.27
C TYR A 33 -7.01 -4.72 -7.51
N ASN A 34 -6.00 -5.58 -7.69
CA ASN A 34 -5.85 -6.44 -8.86
C ASN A 34 -6.02 -5.67 -10.19
N LEU A 35 -5.34 -4.53 -10.30
CA LEU A 35 -5.46 -3.67 -11.48
C LEU A 35 -4.55 -4.18 -12.60
N ASP A 36 -5.09 -4.23 -13.81
CA ASP A 36 -4.31 -4.56 -15.00
C ASP A 36 -3.47 -3.35 -15.46
N THR A 37 -2.27 -3.62 -15.99
CA THR A 37 -1.33 -2.58 -16.44
C THR A 37 -1.87 -1.79 -17.63
N ASP A 38 -2.67 -2.39 -18.51
CA ASP A 38 -3.31 -1.69 -19.63
C ASP A 38 -4.37 -0.70 -19.14
N THR A 39 -5.18 -1.10 -18.16
CA THR A 39 -6.16 -0.24 -17.49
C THR A 39 -5.48 0.94 -16.82
N LEU A 40 -4.38 0.69 -16.10
CA LEU A 40 -3.60 1.74 -15.45
C LEU A 40 -2.93 2.67 -16.48
N SER A 41 -2.27 2.13 -17.49
CA SER A 41 -1.52 2.94 -18.46
C SER A 41 -2.43 3.74 -19.39
N ARG A 42 -3.61 3.22 -19.73
CA ARG A 42 -4.61 3.91 -20.56
C ARG A 42 -5.54 4.83 -19.74
N GLY A 43 -5.34 4.92 -18.43
CA GLY A 43 -6.16 5.75 -17.54
C GLY A 43 -7.62 5.31 -17.46
N ASN A 44 -7.91 4.04 -17.71
CA ASN A 44 -9.27 3.47 -17.72
C ASN A 44 -9.75 3.04 -16.32
N LEU A 45 -9.32 3.74 -15.28
CA LEU A 45 -9.71 3.43 -13.90
C LEU A 45 -11.21 3.73 -13.66
N PRO A 46 -11.94 2.87 -12.95
CA PRO A 46 -13.33 3.16 -12.58
C PRO A 46 -13.47 4.46 -11.79
N GLY A 47 -14.46 5.27 -12.12
CA GLY A 47 -14.83 6.46 -11.33
C GLY A 47 -13.98 7.71 -11.55
N VAL A 48 -12.94 7.69 -12.39
CA VAL A 48 -12.14 8.90 -12.68
C VAL A 48 -12.79 9.77 -13.75
N LYS A 49 -12.85 11.09 -13.50
CA LYS A 49 -13.38 12.09 -14.44
C LYS A 49 -12.35 12.50 -15.49
N HIS A 50 -11.06 12.37 -15.16
CA HIS A 50 -9.94 12.71 -16.03
C HIS A 50 -9.10 11.45 -16.27
N LYS A 51 -8.77 11.20 -17.54
CA LYS A 51 -7.85 10.13 -17.92
C LYS A 51 -6.44 10.69 -17.95
N SER A 52 -5.55 10.04 -17.23
CA SER A 52 -4.10 10.23 -17.34
C SER A 52 -3.52 8.99 -18.00
N PHE A 53 -2.55 9.20 -18.88
CA PHE A 53 -1.91 8.12 -19.63
C PHE A 53 -0.46 7.98 -19.18
N LEU A 54 0.02 6.75 -19.11
CA LEU A 54 1.43 6.44 -18.92
C LEU A 54 2.02 6.10 -20.28
N THR A 55 3.12 6.78 -20.63
CA THR A 55 3.91 6.52 -21.83
C THR A 55 4.69 5.21 -21.70
N ALA A 56 5.30 4.76 -22.80
CA ALA A 56 6.20 3.62 -22.79
C ALA A 56 7.41 3.86 -21.88
N GLU A 57 7.87 5.12 -21.76
CA GLU A 57 8.95 5.53 -20.85
C GLU A 57 8.49 5.45 -19.39
N ASP A 58 7.28 5.91 -19.08
CA ASP A 58 6.72 5.79 -17.72
C ASP A 58 6.58 4.32 -17.30
N CYS A 59 6.10 3.46 -18.20
CA CYS A 59 5.98 2.02 -17.96
C CYS A 59 7.37 1.38 -17.75
N PHE A 60 8.36 1.79 -18.54
CA PHE A 60 9.74 1.32 -18.39
C PHE A 60 10.33 1.71 -17.03
N GLU A 61 10.15 2.96 -16.59
CA GLU A 61 10.63 3.43 -15.28
C GLU A 61 9.93 2.70 -14.11
N LEU A 62 8.61 2.46 -14.19
CA LEU A 62 7.91 1.64 -13.20
C LEU A 62 8.48 0.21 -13.11
N GLY A 63 8.73 -0.41 -14.26
CA GLY A 63 9.35 -1.74 -14.32
C GLY A 63 10.77 -1.77 -13.73
N LYS A 64 11.57 -0.72 -13.93
CA LYS A 64 12.90 -0.58 -13.32
C LYS A 64 12.83 -0.43 -11.81
N ILE A 65 11.90 0.39 -11.31
CA ILE A 65 11.71 0.56 -9.86
C ILE A 65 11.31 -0.78 -9.22
N ALA A 66 10.38 -1.53 -9.83
CA ALA A 66 10.04 -2.88 -9.38
C ALA A 66 11.27 -3.82 -9.39
N TYR A 67 12.08 -3.74 -10.44
CA TYR A 67 13.28 -4.58 -10.60
C TYR A 67 14.30 -4.34 -9.49
N THR A 68 14.51 -3.07 -9.08
CA THR A 68 15.45 -2.74 -8.00
C THR A 68 15.05 -3.31 -6.65
N GLU A 69 13.76 -3.64 -6.46
CA GLU A 69 13.22 -4.27 -5.25
C GLU A 69 13.16 -5.81 -5.36
N ALA A 70 13.67 -6.37 -6.46
CA ALA A 70 13.55 -7.78 -6.84
C ALA A 70 12.08 -8.25 -6.99
N ASP A 71 11.18 -7.33 -7.34
CA ASP A 71 9.80 -7.64 -7.69
C ASP A 71 9.71 -7.95 -9.19
N TYR A 72 10.16 -9.15 -9.55
CA TYR A 72 10.24 -9.57 -10.93
C TYR A 72 8.86 -9.73 -11.59
N TYR A 73 7.82 -10.00 -10.80
CA TYR A 73 6.44 -10.07 -11.29
C TYR A 73 5.98 -8.72 -11.82
N HIS A 74 6.12 -7.63 -11.05
CA HIS A 74 5.78 -6.30 -11.55
C HIS A 74 6.73 -5.80 -12.62
N THR A 75 8.01 -6.16 -12.57
CA THR A 75 8.94 -5.86 -13.67
C THR A 75 8.43 -6.45 -14.98
N GLU A 76 8.03 -7.73 -14.99
CA GLU A 76 7.50 -8.36 -16.19
C GLU A 76 6.28 -7.61 -16.72
N LEU A 77 5.26 -7.37 -15.88
CA LEU A 77 4.02 -6.73 -16.30
C LEU A 77 4.24 -5.33 -16.91
N TRP A 78 5.10 -4.51 -16.31
CA TRP A 78 5.34 -3.14 -16.76
C TRP A 78 6.28 -3.07 -17.97
N MET A 79 7.28 -3.96 -18.05
CA MET A 79 8.15 -4.05 -19.23
C MET A 79 7.39 -4.57 -20.46
N GLU A 80 6.47 -5.53 -20.28
CA GLU A 80 5.57 -5.98 -21.35
C GLU A 80 4.65 -4.87 -21.82
N GLN A 81 4.08 -4.09 -20.89
CA GLN A 81 3.23 -2.96 -21.24
C GLN A 81 4.01 -1.86 -21.99
N ALA A 82 5.27 -1.60 -21.61
CA ALA A 82 6.15 -0.70 -22.35
C ALA A 82 6.41 -1.21 -23.77
N LEU A 83 6.79 -2.49 -23.95
CA LEU A 83 7.01 -3.08 -25.28
C LEU A 83 5.76 -3.04 -26.14
N LYS A 84 4.59 -3.36 -25.56
CA LYS A 84 3.31 -3.32 -26.25
C LYS A 84 3.03 -1.93 -26.82
N GLN A 85 3.22 -0.87 -26.04
CA GLN A 85 3.03 0.51 -26.51
C GLN A 85 4.00 0.88 -27.64
N LEU A 86 5.26 0.47 -27.54
CA LEU A 86 6.26 0.69 -28.60
C LEU A 86 6.00 -0.16 -29.86
N ASP A 87 5.35 -1.32 -29.73
CA ASP A 87 4.94 -2.17 -30.86
C ASP A 87 3.66 -1.65 -31.54
N GLU A 88 2.79 -0.98 -30.77
CA GLU A 88 1.63 -0.22 -31.28
C GLU A 88 2.03 1.08 -32.00
N GLY A 89 3.31 1.46 -31.95
CA GLY A 89 3.88 2.57 -32.72
C GLY A 89 4.06 3.87 -31.94
N GLU A 90 4.04 3.83 -30.60
CA GLU A 90 4.36 5.00 -29.78
C GLU A 90 5.79 5.49 -30.02
N VAL A 91 5.95 6.80 -30.24
CA VAL A 91 7.26 7.45 -30.34
C VAL A 91 7.75 7.76 -28.93
N SER A 92 8.80 7.07 -28.49
CA SER A 92 9.37 7.19 -27.15
C SER A 92 10.91 7.15 -27.19
N SER A 93 11.54 7.71 -26.16
CA SER A 93 12.98 7.60 -25.86
C SER A 93 13.37 6.23 -25.30
N ALA A 94 12.41 5.42 -24.86
CA ALA A 94 12.67 4.13 -24.24
C ALA A 94 13.25 3.13 -25.26
N ASP A 95 14.41 2.56 -24.93
CA ASP A 95 15.14 1.64 -25.80
C ASP A 95 14.62 0.20 -25.66
N LYS A 96 14.09 -0.36 -26.75
CA LYS A 96 13.58 -1.74 -26.82
C LYS A 96 14.61 -2.77 -26.39
N VAL A 97 15.90 -2.56 -26.66
CA VAL A 97 16.97 -3.50 -26.27
C VAL A 97 17.07 -3.58 -24.75
N TYR A 98 17.05 -2.44 -24.07
CA TYR A 98 17.08 -2.40 -22.60
C TYR A 98 15.81 -2.99 -21.99
N ILE A 99 14.63 -2.68 -22.53
CA ILE A 99 13.38 -3.24 -22.03
C ILE A 99 13.40 -4.78 -22.12
N LEU A 100 13.83 -5.32 -23.27
CA LEU A 100 13.95 -6.77 -23.47
C LEU A 100 14.99 -7.40 -22.55
N ASP A 101 16.08 -6.69 -22.22
CA ASP A 101 17.11 -7.20 -21.32
C ASP A 101 16.54 -7.39 -19.89
N TYR A 102 15.92 -6.34 -19.33
CA TYR A 102 15.25 -6.43 -18.02
C TYR A 102 14.13 -7.47 -18.01
N LEU A 103 13.29 -7.48 -19.05
CA LEU A 103 12.16 -8.38 -19.15
C LEU A 103 12.61 -9.85 -19.23
N SER A 104 13.61 -10.16 -20.06
CA SER A 104 14.10 -11.54 -20.21
C SER A 104 14.68 -12.08 -18.90
N TYR A 105 15.37 -11.23 -18.12
CA TYR A 105 15.87 -11.62 -16.81
C TYR A 105 14.73 -11.80 -15.79
N ALA A 106 13.76 -10.87 -15.72
CA ALA A 106 12.64 -10.96 -14.79
C ALA A 106 11.78 -12.21 -15.03
N VAL A 107 11.54 -12.55 -16.29
CA VAL A 107 10.84 -13.77 -16.71
C VAL A 107 11.63 -15.04 -16.33
N TYR A 108 12.95 -15.02 -16.55
CA TYR A 108 13.83 -16.12 -16.13
C TYR A 108 13.80 -16.33 -14.60
N GLN A 109 13.87 -15.26 -13.80
CA GLN A 109 13.81 -15.35 -12.33
C GLN A 109 12.49 -15.92 -11.81
N GLN A 110 11.41 -15.79 -12.59
CA GLN A 110 10.10 -16.38 -12.27
C GLN A 110 9.97 -17.84 -12.74
N GLY A 111 10.98 -18.38 -13.44
CA GLY A 111 11.05 -19.78 -13.85
C GLY A 111 10.51 -20.08 -15.26
N ASP A 112 10.07 -19.07 -16.03
CA ASP A 112 9.64 -19.29 -17.42
C ASP A 112 10.81 -19.19 -18.39
N LEU A 113 11.62 -20.26 -18.43
CA LEU A 113 12.81 -20.34 -19.26
C LEU A 113 12.50 -20.22 -20.77
N ALA A 114 11.37 -20.76 -21.21
CA ALA A 114 10.98 -20.74 -22.62
C ALA A 114 10.67 -19.33 -23.10
N LYS A 115 9.91 -18.57 -22.31
CA LYS A 115 9.61 -17.16 -22.59
C LYS A 115 10.86 -16.29 -22.48
N ALA A 116 11.72 -16.50 -21.48
CA ALA A 116 12.99 -15.80 -21.37
C ALA A 116 13.86 -15.97 -22.62
N MET A 117 14.00 -17.21 -23.12
CA MET A 117 14.76 -17.49 -24.35
C MET A 117 14.15 -16.81 -25.59
N MET A 118 12.81 -16.81 -25.71
CA MET A 118 12.13 -16.11 -26.81
C MET A 118 12.44 -14.60 -26.80
N LEU A 119 12.39 -13.98 -25.62
CA LEU A 119 12.68 -12.56 -25.44
C LEU A 119 14.15 -12.24 -25.73
N THR A 120 15.08 -13.10 -25.31
CA THR A 120 16.50 -12.95 -25.62
C THR A 120 16.78 -13.08 -27.11
N LYS A 121 16.09 -13.97 -27.85
CA LYS A 121 16.19 -14.03 -29.32
C LYS A 121 15.73 -12.71 -29.95
N ARG A 122 14.57 -12.20 -29.51
CA ARG A 122 14.04 -10.92 -29.99
C ARG A 122 14.99 -9.76 -29.70
N LEU A 123 15.70 -9.79 -28.56
CA LEU A 123 16.74 -8.81 -28.25
C LEU A 123 17.91 -8.91 -29.25
N LEU A 124 18.43 -10.12 -29.51
CA LEU A 124 19.54 -10.35 -30.44
C LEU A 124 19.20 -10.06 -31.91
N GLU A 125 17.92 -10.09 -32.29
CA GLU A 125 17.48 -9.61 -33.60
C GLU A 125 17.65 -8.09 -33.76
N LEU A 126 17.57 -7.33 -32.66
CA LEU A 126 17.78 -5.88 -32.64
C LEU A 126 19.25 -5.50 -32.43
N ASP A 127 19.95 -6.21 -31.55
CA ASP A 127 21.38 -6.03 -31.28
C ASP A 127 22.10 -7.40 -31.21
N PRO A 128 22.60 -7.90 -32.36
CA PRO A 128 23.29 -9.18 -32.43
C PRO A 128 24.57 -9.24 -31.57
N GLU A 129 25.21 -8.10 -31.31
CA GLU A 129 26.47 -8.00 -30.57
C GLU A 129 26.26 -7.80 -29.06
N HIS A 130 25.02 -7.85 -28.58
CA HIS A 130 24.70 -7.65 -27.17
C HIS A 130 25.33 -8.77 -26.30
N GLN A 131 26.40 -8.42 -25.58
CA GLN A 131 27.24 -9.40 -24.87
C GLN A 131 26.46 -10.22 -23.84
N ARG A 132 25.62 -9.55 -23.04
CA ARG A 132 24.83 -10.20 -21.99
C ARG A 132 23.77 -11.13 -22.57
N ALA A 133 23.09 -10.73 -23.64
CA ALA A 133 22.07 -11.55 -24.27
C ALA A 133 22.67 -12.81 -24.91
N ASN A 134 23.82 -12.69 -25.57
CA ASN A 134 24.57 -13.83 -26.09
C ASN A 134 25.00 -14.80 -24.97
N GLY A 135 25.39 -14.27 -23.81
CA GLY A 135 25.70 -15.07 -22.61
C GLY A 135 24.48 -15.79 -22.06
N ASN A 136 23.40 -15.06 -21.81
CA ASN A 136 22.12 -15.58 -21.30
C ASN A 136 21.57 -16.68 -22.22
N MET A 137 21.64 -16.48 -23.53
CA MET A 137 21.17 -17.43 -24.53
C MET A 137 21.85 -18.80 -24.41
N LYS A 138 23.18 -18.81 -24.36
CA LYS A 138 23.96 -20.06 -24.19
C LYS A 138 23.64 -20.74 -22.86
N TYR A 139 23.44 -19.96 -21.81
CA TYR A 139 23.09 -20.46 -20.49
C TYR A 139 21.68 -21.09 -20.47
N PHE A 140 20.69 -20.44 -21.09
CA PHE A 140 19.33 -20.97 -21.20
C PHE A 140 19.28 -22.26 -22.04
N GLU A 141 20.03 -22.33 -23.14
CA GLU A 141 20.17 -23.55 -23.95
C GLU A 141 20.77 -24.70 -23.14
N TYR A 142 21.78 -24.42 -22.32
CA TYR A 142 22.39 -25.40 -21.43
C TYR A 142 21.41 -25.95 -20.38
N ILE A 143 20.65 -25.08 -19.70
CA ILE A 143 19.64 -25.52 -18.72
C ILE A 143 18.58 -26.40 -19.39
N MET A 144 18.03 -25.96 -20.53
CA MET A 144 17.01 -26.73 -21.24
C MET A 144 17.51 -28.09 -21.72
N ALA A 145 18.78 -28.19 -22.13
CA ALA A 145 19.37 -29.47 -22.50
C ALA A 145 19.46 -30.41 -21.28
N LYS A 146 19.90 -29.89 -20.13
CA LYS A 146 20.00 -30.65 -18.87
C LYS A 146 18.63 -31.14 -18.39
N GLU A 147 17.60 -30.30 -18.44
CA GLU A 147 16.22 -30.69 -18.08
C GLU A 147 15.67 -31.79 -19.01
N LYS A 148 15.95 -31.71 -20.32
CA LYS A 148 15.55 -32.74 -21.28
C LYS A 148 16.27 -34.07 -21.05
N GLU A 149 17.50 -34.04 -20.58
CA GLU A 149 18.26 -35.26 -20.22
C GLU A 149 17.72 -35.86 -18.91
N ALA A 150 17.45 -35.04 -17.89
CA ALA A 150 16.87 -35.46 -16.62
C ALA A 150 15.47 -36.09 -16.76
N ASN A 151 14.62 -35.47 -17.58
CA ASN A 151 13.28 -36.00 -17.90
C ASN A 151 13.33 -37.31 -18.71
N LYS A 152 14.45 -37.62 -19.38
CA LYS A 152 14.65 -38.89 -20.08
C LYS A 152 15.24 -39.98 -19.20
N SER A 153 16.00 -39.62 -18.16
CA SER A 153 16.61 -40.58 -17.22
C SER A 153 15.74 -40.96 -16.03
N GLY A 154 14.56 -40.35 -15.87
CA GLY A 154 13.63 -40.66 -14.76
C GLY A 154 14.23 -40.38 -13.38
N THR A 155 15.22 -39.51 -13.32
CA THR A 155 15.87 -39.07 -12.09
C THR A 155 15.26 -37.75 -11.67
N ASP A 156 14.56 -37.74 -10.54
CA ASP A 156 14.01 -36.54 -9.90
C ASP A 156 15.18 -35.62 -9.50
N ILE A 157 15.48 -34.63 -10.33
CA ILE A 157 16.37 -33.51 -9.99
C ILE A 157 15.51 -32.37 -9.44
N GLU A 158 14.63 -32.66 -8.48
CA GLU A 158 13.97 -31.60 -7.71
C GLU A 158 15.00 -30.96 -6.73
N ASP A 159 15.95 -31.76 -6.21
CA ASP A 159 16.83 -31.36 -5.10
C ASP A 159 17.96 -30.34 -5.39
N GLN A 160 18.25 -30.01 -6.66
CA GLN A 160 19.38 -29.10 -7.00
C GLN A 160 18.97 -27.76 -7.64
N VAL A 161 17.77 -27.66 -8.22
CA VAL A 161 17.27 -26.38 -8.76
C VAL A 161 16.39 -25.66 -7.74
N GLU A 162 15.72 -26.39 -6.84
CA GLU A 162 14.92 -25.81 -5.76
C GLU A 162 15.75 -24.99 -4.76
N LYS A 163 17.04 -25.33 -4.55
CA LYS A 163 17.88 -24.61 -3.58
C LYS A 163 18.21 -23.15 -3.94
N GLU A 164 18.07 -22.74 -5.20
CA GLU A 164 18.29 -21.35 -5.61
C GLU A 164 16.98 -20.57 -5.85
N THR A 165 15.85 -21.25 -6.08
CA THR A 165 14.56 -20.60 -6.40
C THR A 165 13.54 -20.63 -5.25
N GLU A 166 13.75 -21.43 -4.21
CA GLU A 166 12.86 -21.47 -3.03
C GLU A 166 13.28 -20.49 -1.93
N VAL A 167 13.57 -19.24 -2.30
CA VAL A 167 13.35 -18.11 -1.38
C VAL A 167 12.16 -17.33 -1.88
N LYS A 168 11.00 -18.00 -1.98
CA LYS A 168 9.73 -17.28 -1.83
C LYS A 168 9.80 -16.65 -0.44
N LYS A 169 10.26 -15.39 -0.38
CA LYS A 169 10.26 -14.57 0.83
C LYS A 169 8.89 -14.76 1.46
N LYS A 170 8.86 -15.48 2.58
CA LYS A 170 7.65 -15.70 3.34
C LYS A 170 7.10 -14.30 3.62
N ASP A 171 5.90 -14.01 3.12
CA ASP A 171 5.34 -12.67 3.28
C ASP A 171 5.34 -12.34 4.77
N TYR A 172 5.99 -11.23 5.14
CA TYR A 172 6.12 -10.81 6.53
C TYR A 172 4.76 -10.45 7.15
N LEU A 173 3.75 -10.21 6.29
CA LEU A 173 2.39 -9.93 6.69
C LEU A 173 1.45 -11.07 6.24
N PRO A 174 1.21 -12.09 7.07
CA PRO A 174 0.32 -13.21 6.75
C PRO A 174 -1.10 -12.79 6.37
N GLU A 175 -1.56 -11.66 6.89
CA GLU A 175 -2.88 -11.09 6.64
C GLU A 175 -3.01 -10.34 5.30
N ARG A 176 -1.90 -10.06 4.58
CA ARG A 176 -1.91 -9.23 3.37
C ARG A 176 -2.96 -9.67 2.36
N ARG A 177 -2.96 -10.95 1.99
CA ARG A 177 -3.92 -11.51 1.03
C ARG A 177 -5.38 -11.29 1.46
N LYS A 178 -5.69 -11.44 2.75
CA LYS A 178 -7.06 -11.21 3.25
C LYS A 178 -7.42 -9.73 3.21
N TYR A 179 -6.47 -8.86 3.55
CA TYR A 179 -6.64 -7.42 3.49
C TYR A 179 -6.93 -6.95 2.05
N GLU A 180 -6.14 -7.37 1.08
CA GLU A 180 -6.33 -6.99 -0.33
C GLU A 180 -7.70 -7.49 -0.86
N MET A 181 -8.08 -8.73 -0.52
CA MET A 181 -9.43 -9.25 -0.83
C MET A 181 -10.52 -8.35 -0.26
N LEU A 182 -10.41 -7.92 1.01
CA LEU A 182 -11.39 -7.04 1.63
C LEU A 182 -11.44 -5.66 0.95
N CYS A 183 -10.30 -5.11 0.51
CA CYS A 183 -10.23 -3.87 -0.27
C CYS A 183 -10.98 -3.99 -1.61
N ARG A 184 -11.03 -5.18 -2.21
CA ARG A 184 -11.80 -5.47 -3.43
C ARG A 184 -13.28 -5.81 -3.17
N GLY A 185 -13.72 -5.79 -1.91
CA GLY A 185 -15.07 -6.25 -1.54
C GLY A 185 -15.24 -7.78 -1.62
N GLU A 186 -14.13 -8.50 -1.74
CA GLU A 186 -14.06 -9.96 -1.66
C GLU A 186 -13.91 -10.42 -0.20
N GLY A 187 -14.08 -11.71 0.04
CA GLY A 187 -13.79 -12.31 1.35
C GLY A 187 -14.98 -12.35 2.30
N LEU A 188 -14.75 -11.97 3.56
CA LEU A 188 -15.64 -12.26 4.68
C LEU A 188 -16.96 -11.47 4.58
N LYS A 189 -18.02 -12.15 4.16
CA LYS A 189 -19.38 -11.59 4.15
C LYS A 189 -20.16 -12.07 5.35
N MET A 190 -20.95 -11.17 5.93
CA MET A 190 -21.83 -11.52 7.04
C MET A 190 -22.96 -12.41 6.53
N THR A 191 -23.32 -13.44 7.29
CA THR A 191 -24.44 -14.31 6.90
C THR A 191 -25.76 -13.53 7.02
N PRO A 192 -26.80 -13.84 6.22
CA PRO A 192 -28.10 -13.17 6.33
C PRO A 192 -28.67 -13.22 7.75
N ARG A 193 -28.40 -14.30 8.49
CA ARG A 193 -28.82 -14.45 9.90
C ARG A 193 -28.13 -13.45 10.84
N ARG A 194 -26.84 -13.19 10.64
CA ARG A 194 -26.09 -12.19 11.43
C ARG A 194 -26.48 -10.78 11.00
N GLN A 195 -26.59 -10.52 9.70
CA GLN A 195 -26.96 -9.23 9.16
C GLN A 195 -28.34 -8.74 9.64
N LYS A 196 -29.32 -9.65 9.77
CA LYS A 196 -30.64 -9.33 10.34
C LYS A 196 -30.61 -8.83 11.79
N ARG A 197 -29.50 -9.01 12.52
CA ARG A 197 -29.32 -8.53 13.88
C ARG A 197 -28.71 -7.14 13.95
N LEU A 198 -28.18 -6.63 12.84
CA LEU A 198 -27.64 -5.28 12.76
C LEU A 198 -28.78 -4.32 12.45
N PHE A 199 -28.78 -3.16 13.09
CA PHE A 199 -29.83 -2.16 12.90
C PHE A 199 -29.31 -0.74 13.15
N CYS A 200 -29.87 0.21 12.42
CA CYS A 200 -29.65 1.63 12.66
C CYS A 200 -30.57 2.11 13.79
N ARG A 201 -30.10 3.04 14.61
CA ARG A 201 -30.87 3.61 15.71
C ARG A 201 -30.48 5.05 15.99
N TYR A 202 -31.41 5.77 16.61
CA TYR A 202 -31.09 6.98 17.35
C TYR A 202 -30.62 6.57 18.74
N TYR A 203 -29.35 6.85 19.04
CA TYR A 203 -28.69 6.44 20.26
C TYR A 203 -28.52 7.62 21.23
N ASP A 204 -28.95 7.42 22.47
CA ASP A 204 -29.01 8.44 23.50
C ASP A 204 -27.82 8.40 24.47
N GLY A 205 -26.72 7.73 24.12
CA GLY A 205 -25.54 7.63 25.00
C GLY A 205 -25.81 6.84 26.28
N ASN A 206 -26.68 5.83 26.24
CA ASN A 206 -27.20 5.15 27.43
C ASN A 206 -27.89 6.13 28.39
N ARG A 207 -28.80 6.94 27.85
CA ARG A 207 -29.50 8.04 28.56
C ARG A 207 -28.57 9.13 29.07
N ASN A 208 -27.48 9.41 28.35
CA ASN A 208 -26.66 10.58 28.63
C ASN A 208 -27.51 11.85 28.43
N PRO A 209 -27.57 12.77 29.41
CA PRO A 209 -28.42 13.96 29.35
C PRO A 209 -28.28 14.80 28.07
N ARG A 210 -27.11 14.80 27.42
CA ARG A 210 -26.87 15.54 26.18
C ARG A 210 -27.60 14.98 24.96
N TYR A 211 -27.93 13.69 24.98
CA TYR A 211 -28.49 12.98 23.81
C TYR A 211 -29.92 12.48 24.01
N ILE A 212 -30.56 12.80 25.15
CA ILE A 212 -31.98 12.44 25.39
C ILE A 212 -32.89 13.13 24.37
N LEU A 213 -32.69 14.42 24.13
CA LEU A 213 -33.52 15.20 23.19
C LEU A 213 -32.92 15.26 21.78
N GLY A 214 -31.60 15.05 21.66
CA GLY A 214 -30.87 15.06 20.40
C GLY A 214 -30.02 13.79 20.25
N PRO A 215 -30.64 12.61 20.08
CA PRO A 215 -29.90 11.36 19.95
C PRO A 215 -29.08 11.33 18.66
N VAL A 216 -27.93 10.66 18.69
CA VAL A 216 -27.05 10.54 17.53
C VAL A 216 -27.45 9.38 16.64
N LYS A 217 -27.15 9.46 15.35
CA LYS A 217 -27.36 8.36 14.41
C LYS A 217 -26.26 7.32 14.61
N GLN A 218 -26.65 6.08 14.91
CA GLN A 218 -25.74 4.96 15.14
C GLN A 218 -26.15 3.78 14.26
N GLU A 219 -25.16 3.09 13.69
CA GLU A 219 -25.32 1.88 12.88
C GLU A 219 -24.35 0.79 13.36
N ASP A 220 -24.84 -0.44 13.51
CA ASP A 220 -23.94 -1.57 13.68
C ASP A 220 -23.38 -1.95 12.31
N GLU A 221 -22.06 -1.90 12.15
CA GLU A 221 -21.36 -2.31 10.92
C GLU A 221 -20.97 -3.78 10.97
N TRP A 222 -20.62 -4.27 12.16
CA TRP A 222 -20.18 -5.65 12.37
C TRP A 222 -20.46 -6.12 13.80
N ASP A 223 -20.89 -7.37 13.97
CA ASP A 223 -21.23 -7.95 15.28
C ASP A 223 -20.03 -8.55 16.03
N LYS A 224 -19.01 -9.08 15.32
CA LYS A 224 -17.82 -9.68 15.95
C LYS A 224 -16.55 -9.60 15.07
N PRO A 225 -15.56 -8.75 15.40
CA PRO A 225 -15.56 -7.79 16.52
C PRO A 225 -16.68 -6.77 16.38
N ARG A 226 -17.13 -6.18 17.49
CA ARG A 226 -18.20 -5.18 17.42
C ARG A 226 -17.65 -3.91 16.77
N ILE A 227 -18.19 -3.53 15.61
CA ILE A 227 -17.87 -2.29 14.90
C ILE A 227 -19.17 -1.50 14.79
N VAL A 228 -19.12 -0.26 15.25
CA VAL A 228 -20.27 0.64 15.29
C VAL A 228 -19.87 1.94 14.59
N ARG A 229 -20.66 2.35 13.61
CA ARG A 229 -20.50 3.63 12.93
C ARG A 229 -21.45 4.65 13.54
N PHE A 230 -20.91 5.82 13.83
CA PHE A 230 -21.70 6.98 14.21
C PHE A 230 -21.64 8.01 13.09
N LEU A 231 -22.78 8.58 12.72
CA LEU A 231 -22.89 9.53 11.62
C LEU A 231 -22.97 10.95 12.17
N ASP A 232 -22.32 11.90 11.48
CA ASP A 232 -22.40 13.34 11.75
C ASP A 232 -21.98 13.75 13.18
N ILE A 233 -20.95 13.09 13.75
CA ILE A 233 -20.51 13.32 15.14
C ILE A 233 -19.63 14.57 15.33
N ILE A 234 -18.90 14.98 14.30
CA ILE A 234 -18.09 16.20 14.28
C ILE A 234 -18.55 17.06 13.10
N SER A 235 -18.58 18.37 13.28
CA SER A 235 -18.97 19.30 12.20
C SER A 235 -17.79 19.62 11.28
N ASP A 236 -18.08 20.13 10.09
CA ASP A 236 -17.05 20.60 9.13
C ASP A 236 -16.14 21.67 9.75
N GLU A 237 -16.68 22.56 10.58
CA GLU A 237 -15.89 23.58 11.30
C GLU A 237 -14.94 22.96 12.34
N GLU A 238 -15.39 21.94 13.08
CA GLU A 238 -14.53 21.19 14.00
C GLU A 238 -13.45 20.43 13.24
N ILE A 239 -13.80 19.82 12.10
CA ILE A 239 -12.87 19.14 11.19
C ILE A 239 -11.77 20.11 10.70
N GLU A 240 -12.14 21.28 10.19
CA GLU A 240 -11.17 22.26 9.70
C GLU A 240 -10.27 22.79 10.82
N THR A 241 -10.83 23.02 12.02
CA THR A 241 -10.01 23.42 13.17
C THR A 241 -8.97 22.34 13.52
N VAL A 242 -9.37 21.07 13.56
CA VAL A 242 -8.44 19.94 13.81
C VAL A 242 -7.36 19.88 12.73
N LYS A 243 -7.72 20.07 11.46
CA LYS A 243 -6.75 20.10 10.35
C LYS A 243 -5.77 21.26 10.48
N GLU A 244 -6.24 22.46 10.83
CA GLU A 244 -5.37 23.64 11.00
C GLU A 244 -4.36 23.45 12.12
N LEU A 245 -4.78 22.89 13.26
CA LEU A 245 -3.89 22.57 14.37
C LEU A 245 -2.86 21.49 14.00
N ALA A 246 -3.27 20.50 13.21
CA ALA A 246 -2.41 19.40 12.79
C ALA A 246 -1.39 19.79 11.71
N LYS A 247 -1.79 20.57 10.70
CA LYS A 247 -0.97 20.95 9.53
C LYS A 247 0.49 21.32 9.85
N PRO A 248 0.79 22.24 10.80
CA PRO A 248 2.18 22.63 11.09
C PRO A 248 2.99 21.54 11.82
N ARG A 249 2.35 20.52 12.37
CA ARG A 249 2.96 19.43 13.15
C ARG A 249 3.06 18.11 12.38
N LEU A 250 2.39 18.02 11.23
CA LEU A 250 2.42 16.84 10.37
C LEU A 250 3.86 16.55 9.94
N SER A 251 4.44 15.53 10.55
CA SER A 251 5.75 14.99 10.23
C SER A 251 5.61 13.56 9.73
N ARG A 252 6.58 13.08 8.94
CA ARG A 252 6.58 11.70 8.45
C ARG A 252 6.51 10.76 9.65
N ALA A 253 5.51 9.87 9.67
CA ALA A 253 5.34 8.93 10.77
C ALA A 253 6.59 8.07 10.91
N THR A 254 7.10 7.99 12.14
CA THR A 254 8.20 7.09 12.50
C THR A 254 7.63 5.92 13.31
N VAL A 255 8.30 4.78 13.22
CA VAL A 255 8.00 3.59 14.02
C VAL A 255 9.22 3.24 14.85
N HIS A 256 9.01 2.54 15.96
CA HIS A 256 10.10 1.98 16.74
C HIS A 256 10.62 0.73 16.04
N ASP A 257 11.90 0.75 15.65
CA ASP A 257 12.58 -0.41 15.11
C ASP A 257 12.64 -1.52 16.18
N PRO A 258 12.10 -2.73 15.91
CA PRO A 258 12.11 -3.82 16.88
C PRO A 258 13.51 -4.30 17.30
N GLU A 259 14.51 -4.16 16.43
CA GLU A 259 15.88 -4.61 16.66
C GLU A 259 16.73 -3.52 17.31
N THR A 260 16.63 -2.29 16.81
CA THR A 260 17.52 -1.19 17.23
C THR A 260 16.92 -0.26 18.26
N GLY A 261 15.60 -0.31 18.44
CA GLY A 261 14.84 0.57 19.32
C GLY A 261 14.83 2.05 18.92
N LYS A 262 15.30 2.37 17.72
CA LYS A 262 15.32 3.74 17.20
C LYS A 262 14.04 4.03 16.43
N LEU A 263 13.65 5.30 16.43
CA LEU A 263 12.61 5.79 15.52
C LEU A 263 13.14 5.74 14.08
N THR A 264 12.55 4.90 13.24
CA THR A 264 12.88 4.74 11.82
C THR A 264 11.66 4.96 10.93
N THR A 265 11.86 5.26 9.66
CA THR A 265 10.76 5.37 8.69
C THR A 265 10.42 3.99 8.15
N ALA A 266 9.22 3.50 8.43
CA ALA A 266 8.75 2.21 7.95
C ALA A 266 8.11 2.29 6.55
N HIS A 267 8.38 1.27 5.73
CA HIS A 267 7.71 1.11 4.44
C HIS A 267 6.22 0.73 4.58
N TYR A 268 5.81 0.12 5.69
CA TYR A 268 4.43 -0.30 5.96
C TYR A 268 3.50 0.83 6.48
N ARG A 269 4.06 1.98 6.87
CA ARG A 269 3.29 3.16 7.33
C ARG A 269 3.71 4.41 6.57
N VAL A 270 2.99 4.69 5.50
CA VAL A 270 3.22 5.86 4.65
C VAL A 270 2.16 6.89 5.00
N SER A 271 2.40 7.64 6.07
CA SER A 271 1.52 8.72 6.54
C SER A 271 2.34 9.83 7.20
N LYS A 272 1.79 11.05 7.23
CA LYS A 272 2.22 12.08 8.17
C LYS A 272 1.29 12.08 9.37
N SER A 273 1.82 12.24 10.58
CA SER A 273 1.03 12.22 11.80
C SER A 273 1.29 13.44 12.67
N ALA A 274 0.25 13.87 13.38
CA ALA A 274 0.29 14.88 14.42
C ALA A 274 -0.54 14.40 15.62
N TRP A 275 -0.19 14.86 16.81
CA TRP A 275 -0.90 14.58 18.04
C TRP A 275 -1.42 15.89 18.61
N LEU A 276 -2.69 15.89 19.00
CA LEU A 276 -3.37 17.06 19.53
C LEU A 276 -3.88 16.74 20.94
N SER A 277 -3.45 17.54 21.90
CA SER A 277 -3.86 17.39 23.29
C SER A 277 -5.15 18.17 23.57
N GLY A 278 -5.96 17.66 24.51
CA GLY A 278 -7.23 18.30 24.88
C GLY A 278 -7.07 19.72 25.43
N TYR A 279 -5.90 20.05 25.98
CA TYR A 279 -5.60 21.38 26.53
C TYR A 279 -5.28 22.42 25.45
N GLU A 280 -4.97 21.99 24.24
CA GLU A 280 -4.50 22.89 23.16
C GLU A 280 -5.65 23.61 22.46
N SER A 281 -6.84 23.02 22.47
CA SER A 281 -8.01 23.62 21.83
C SER A 281 -9.30 23.18 22.51
N PRO A 282 -10.22 24.12 22.80
CA PRO A 282 -11.56 23.79 23.25
C PRO A 282 -12.30 22.85 22.30
N VAL A 283 -11.99 22.86 20.99
CA VAL A 283 -12.57 21.93 20.02
C VAL A 283 -12.15 20.50 20.33
N VAL A 284 -10.85 20.25 20.52
CA VAL A 284 -10.32 18.90 20.82
C VAL A 284 -10.88 18.39 22.15
N SER A 285 -10.94 19.25 23.16
CA SER A 285 -11.57 18.91 24.45
C SER A 285 -13.06 18.52 24.30
N ARG A 286 -13.82 19.27 23.51
CA ARG A 286 -15.23 18.94 23.22
C ARG A 286 -15.38 17.62 22.48
N ILE A 287 -14.51 17.32 21.52
CA ILE A 287 -14.50 16.05 20.79
C ILE A 287 -14.25 14.88 21.75
N ASN A 288 -13.23 14.97 22.62
CA ASN A 288 -12.96 13.92 23.61
C ASN A 288 -14.12 13.72 24.59
N THR A 289 -14.74 14.82 25.04
CA THR A 289 -15.94 14.75 25.90
C THR A 289 -17.10 14.07 25.18
N ARG A 290 -17.28 14.34 23.87
CA ARG A 290 -18.30 13.71 23.04
C ARG A 290 -18.10 12.21 22.92
N ILE A 291 -16.85 11.76 22.73
CA ILE A 291 -16.49 10.33 22.71
C ILE A 291 -16.85 9.70 24.06
N GLN A 292 -16.46 10.31 25.18
CA GLN A 292 -16.80 9.84 26.52
C GLN A 292 -18.32 9.70 26.70
N ASP A 293 -19.08 10.74 26.35
CA ASP A 293 -20.52 10.78 26.53
C ASP A 293 -21.25 9.69 25.71
N LEU A 294 -20.76 9.38 24.52
CA LEU A 294 -21.36 8.36 23.64
C LEU A 294 -20.94 6.94 24.01
N THR A 295 -19.67 6.73 24.34
CA THR A 295 -19.13 5.40 24.63
C THR A 295 -19.40 4.97 26.08
N GLY A 296 -19.56 5.92 26.99
CA GLY A 296 -19.56 5.69 28.44
C GLY A 296 -18.19 5.33 29.00
N LEU A 297 -17.12 5.42 28.20
CA LEU A 297 -15.74 5.17 28.62
C LEU A 297 -15.12 6.47 29.11
N ASP A 298 -14.44 6.41 30.26
CA ASP A 298 -13.64 7.53 30.74
C ASP A 298 -12.44 7.77 29.79
N VAL A 299 -12.26 9.02 29.39
CA VAL A 299 -11.15 9.42 28.50
C VAL A 299 -9.94 9.95 29.26
N SER A 300 -9.94 9.88 30.60
CA SER A 300 -8.78 10.29 31.42
C SER A 300 -7.48 9.55 31.09
N THR A 301 -7.59 8.30 30.63
CA THR A 301 -6.46 7.47 30.18
C THR A 301 -6.36 7.37 28.66
N ALA A 302 -7.18 8.13 27.92
CA ALA A 302 -7.10 8.15 26.47
C ALA A 302 -5.82 8.86 26.03
N GLU A 303 -5.18 8.32 25.00
CA GLU A 303 -4.06 8.98 24.33
C GLU A 303 -4.53 10.26 23.62
N GLU A 304 -3.57 11.12 23.26
CA GLU A 304 -3.84 12.33 22.48
C GLU A 304 -4.50 12.02 21.14
N LEU A 305 -5.28 12.97 20.62
CA LEU A 305 -5.96 12.81 19.34
C LEU A 305 -4.91 12.73 18.22
N GLN A 306 -4.73 11.54 17.67
CA GLN A 306 -3.83 11.31 16.56
C GLN A 306 -4.51 11.68 15.23
N VAL A 307 -3.93 12.65 14.53
CA VAL A 307 -4.34 13.06 13.18
C VAL A 307 -3.37 12.44 12.19
N ALA A 308 -3.88 11.63 11.27
CA ALA A 308 -3.10 10.97 10.22
C ALA A 308 -3.48 11.53 8.84
N ASN A 309 -2.47 11.86 8.03
CA ASN A 309 -2.59 12.25 6.64
C ASN A 309 -1.87 11.22 5.77
N TYR A 310 -2.63 10.49 4.94
CA TYR A 310 -2.08 9.47 4.05
C TYR A 310 -1.58 10.04 2.72
N GLY A 311 -1.99 11.25 2.30
CA GLY A 311 -1.59 11.79 1.00
C GLY A 311 -1.90 10.86 -0.17
N VAL A 312 -1.20 11.04 -1.29
CA VAL A 312 -1.36 10.19 -2.47
C VAL A 312 -0.63 8.88 -2.26
N GLY A 313 -1.38 7.77 -2.27
CA GLY A 313 -0.78 6.46 -2.14
C GLY A 313 -0.14 6.22 -0.77
N GLY A 314 -0.58 6.92 0.28
CA GLY A 314 -0.26 6.51 1.64
C GLY A 314 -1.09 5.33 2.09
N GLN A 315 -0.61 4.68 3.14
CA GLN A 315 -1.29 3.54 3.71
C GLN A 315 -0.95 3.35 5.18
N TYR A 316 -1.77 2.53 5.82
CA TYR A 316 -1.41 1.83 7.04
C TYR A 316 -1.71 0.35 6.84
N GLU A 317 -0.68 -0.50 6.94
CA GLU A 317 -0.89 -1.94 6.87
C GLU A 317 -1.76 -2.46 8.04
N PRO A 318 -2.46 -3.59 7.83
CA PRO A 318 -3.22 -4.27 8.88
C PRO A 318 -2.43 -4.46 10.17
N HIS A 319 -3.00 -4.00 11.28
CA HIS A 319 -2.41 -4.14 12.60
C HIS A 319 -3.49 -4.23 13.68
N PHE A 320 -3.06 -4.54 14.90
CA PHE A 320 -3.88 -4.44 16.09
C PHE A 320 -3.54 -3.15 16.84
N ASP A 321 -4.56 -2.44 17.31
CA ASP A 321 -4.33 -1.25 18.13
C ASP A 321 -3.87 -1.62 19.54
N PHE A 322 -4.26 -2.79 20.06
CA PHE A 322 -3.87 -3.29 21.37
C PHE A 322 -2.56 -4.08 21.29
N GLY A 323 -1.82 -4.11 22.41
CA GLY A 323 -0.56 -4.83 22.53
C GLY A 323 -0.84 -6.32 22.73
N ARG A 324 -0.17 -7.17 21.97
CA ARG A 324 -0.41 -8.61 22.00
C ARG A 324 0.33 -9.28 23.17
N LYS A 325 0.03 -10.56 23.42
CA LYS A 325 0.63 -11.32 24.55
C LYS A 325 2.15 -11.44 24.44
N ASP A 326 2.65 -11.45 23.22
CA ASP A 326 4.06 -11.46 22.83
C ASP A 326 4.71 -10.07 22.89
N GLU A 327 3.95 -9.01 23.18
CA GLU A 327 4.39 -7.62 23.31
C GLU A 327 4.07 -7.06 24.71
N PRO A 328 4.59 -7.67 25.80
CA PRO A 328 4.18 -7.37 27.17
C PRO A 328 4.48 -5.93 27.60
N ASP A 329 5.44 -5.26 26.95
CA ASP A 329 5.87 -3.91 27.28
C ASP A 329 5.26 -2.82 26.36
N ALA A 330 4.35 -3.16 25.42
CA ALA A 330 3.87 -2.26 24.37
C ALA A 330 3.34 -0.89 24.86
N PHE A 331 2.75 -0.84 26.07
CA PHE A 331 2.20 0.38 26.66
C PHE A 331 2.74 0.67 28.07
N LYS A 332 3.88 0.07 28.42
CA LYS A 332 4.46 0.20 29.76
C LYS A 332 4.83 1.64 30.10
N GLU A 333 5.31 2.40 29.12
CA GLU A 333 5.67 3.81 29.27
C GLU A 333 4.44 4.71 29.49
N LEU A 334 3.29 4.37 28.92
CA LEU A 334 2.05 5.12 29.12
C LEU A 334 1.51 4.91 30.55
N GLY A 335 1.77 3.76 31.18
CA GLY A 335 1.34 3.46 32.54
C GLY A 335 -0.17 3.31 32.71
N THR A 336 -0.96 3.35 31.63
CA THR A 336 -2.43 3.33 31.63
C THR A 336 -3.04 1.96 31.28
N GLY A 337 -2.22 0.98 30.92
CA GLY A 337 -2.66 -0.37 30.54
C GLY A 337 -2.84 -0.55 29.03
N ASN A 338 -3.58 -1.58 28.63
CA ASN A 338 -3.76 -1.96 27.23
C ASN A 338 -5.00 -1.29 26.62
N ARG A 339 -4.98 -0.99 25.32
CA ARG A 339 -6.13 -0.39 24.61
C ARG A 339 -7.30 -1.36 24.54
N ILE A 340 -8.48 -0.86 24.87
CA ILE A 340 -9.74 -1.65 24.88
C ILE A 340 -10.68 -1.28 23.73
N ALA A 341 -10.52 -0.08 23.16
CA ALA A 341 -11.36 0.46 22.10
C ALA A 341 -10.60 1.54 21.32
N THR A 342 -10.95 1.69 20.05
CA THR A 342 -10.46 2.75 19.17
C THR A 342 -11.64 3.50 18.60
N TRP A 343 -11.55 4.83 18.59
CA TRP A 343 -12.50 5.70 17.93
C TRP A 343 -11.83 6.38 16.74
N LEU A 344 -12.35 6.15 15.54
CA LEU A 344 -11.79 6.69 14.31
C LEU A 344 -12.75 7.72 13.70
N PHE A 345 -12.25 8.92 13.44
CA PHE A 345 -12.96 9.94 12.65
C PHE A 345 -12.43 9.98 11.23
N TYR A 346 -13.34 10.02 10.26
CA TYR A 346 -13.04 10.41 8.89
C TYR A 346 -13.21 11.92 8.76
N VAL A 347 -12.17 12.61 8.30
CA VAL A 347 -12.09 14.08 8.28
C VAL A 347 -11.95 14.64 6.85
N SER A 348 -12.11 13.79 5.86
CA SER A 348 -12.10 14.11 4.42
C SER A 348 -12.95 13.08 3.68
N ASP A 349 -13.51 13.49 2.56
CA ASP A 349 -14.24 12.63 1.62
C ASP A 349 -13.33 11.87 0.65
#